data_AF-A0A926YPE4-F1
#
_entry.id   AF-A0A926YPE4-F1
#
_cell.length_a   1.000
_cell.length_b   1.000
_cell.length_c   1.000
_cell.angle_alpha   90.00
_cell.angle_beta   90.00
_cell.angle_gamma   90.00
#
_symmetry.space_group_name_H-M   'P 1'
#
loop_
_entity.id
_entity.type
_entity.pdbx_description
1 polymer ?
#
loop_
_entity_poly.entity_id
_entity_poly.type
_entity_poly.pdbx_seq_one_letter_code
_entity_poly.pdbx_strand_id
1 'polypeptide(L)'
;MPNSEAVKLQIRSAFASVEFPGDWCLRGSNEGNEPFLLEQEFKGKTDWQALDPAFLDGAPDGYGSALCFFSDEAFRFYLPAYLIADVDGKLNTHNPVFYLTHGLTDEGRGERVNPRRYGERTWFDVKGHKFAVFDREQVRAIVSYLELKRETEEFQRDAIDQAIANYWSGRAAASAG
;
A
#
# COMPACT_ATOMS: atom_id res chain seq x y z
N MET A 1 -21.53 -5.67 5.27
CA MET A 1 -20.43 -6.05 4.37
C MET A 1 -20.20 -4.92 3.38
N PRO A 2 -18.94 -4.53 3.10
CA PRO A 2 -18.66 -3.43 2.19
C PRO A 2 -19.06 -3.80 0.75
N ASN A 3 -19.81 -2.93 0.09
CA ASN A 3 -20.08 -3.02 -1.35
C ASN A 3 -18.85 -2.47 -2.10
N SER A 4 -18.38 -3.13 -3.17
CA SER A 4 -17.24 -2.68 -3.99
C SER A 4 -17.32 -1.21 -4.40
N GLU A 5 -18.50 -0.72 -4.82
CA GLU A 5 -18.69 0.70 -5.16
C GLU A 5 -18.55 1.63 -3.95
N ALA A 6 -19.07 1.21 -2.79
CA ALA A 6 -18.95 1.98 -1.55
C ALA A 6 -17.49 2.05 -1.09
N VAL A 7 -16.73 0.96 -1.21
CA VAL A 7 -15.29 0.91 -0.89
C VAL A 7 -14.51 1.84 -1.82
N LYS A 8 -14.76 1.79 -3.14
CA LYS A 8 -14.11 2.69 -4.10
C LYS A 8 -14.41 4.15 -3.80
N LEU A 9 -15.66 4.51 -3.48
CA LEU A 9 -16.02 5.87 -3.11
C LEU A 9 -15.31 6.32 -1.82
N GLN A 10 -15.23 5.44 -0.82
CA GLN A 10 -14.52 5.71 0.43
C GLN A 10 -13.03 5.94 0.18
N ILE A 11 -12.37 5.11 -0.65
CA ILE A 11 -10.97 5.29 -1.04
C ILE A 11 -10.79 6.65 -1.73
N ARG A 12 -11.63 6.98 -2.72
CA ARG A 12 -11.54 8.29 -3.40
C ARG A 12 -11.66 9.44 -2.43
N SER A 13 -12.65 9.40 -1.52
CA SER A 13 -12.86 10.46 -0.54
C SER A 13 -11.70 10.59 0.44
N ALA A 14 -11.16 9.48 0.95
CA ALA A 14 -10.10 9.48 1.96
C ALA A 14 -8.74 9.98 1.41
N PHE A 15 -8.52 9.81 0.10
CA PHE A 15 -7.28 10.19 -0.56
C PHE A 15 -7.40 11.44 -1.45
N ALA A 16 -8.57 12.06 -1.53
CA ALA A 16 -8.83 13.20 -2.43
C ALA A 16 -7.94 14.42 -2.17
N SER A 17 -7.54 14.65 -0.92
CA SER A 17 -6.70 15.79 -0.53
C SER A 17 -5.21 15.46 -0.46
N VAL A 18 -4.79 14.24 -0.82
CA VAL A 18 -3.37 13.87 -0.81
C VAL A 18 -2.68 14.56 -1.97
N GLU A 19 -1.79 15.50 -1.64
CA GLU A 19 -1.00 16.23 -2.63
C GLU A 19 0.07 15.33 -3.24
N PHE A 20 0.37 15.56 -4.52
CA PHE A 20 1.49 14.91 -5.18
C PHE A 20 2.80 15.30 -4.47
N PRO A 21 3.64 14.33 -4.04
CA PRO A 21 4.82 14.63 -3.22
C PRO A 21 5.96 15.31 -3.99
N GLY A 22 5.83 15.44 -5.32
CA GLY A 22 6.86 15.96 -6.20
C GLY A 22 7.73 14.86 -6.81
N ASP A 23 8.24 15.10 -8.02
CA ASP A 23 9.07 14.12 -8.75
C ASP A 23 10.34 13.72 -7.97
N TRP A 24 10.83 14.60 -7.10
CA TRP A 24 12.01 14.36 -6.26
C TRP A 24 11.77 13.36 -5.13
N CYS A 25 10.50 13.01 -4.86
CA CYS A 25 10.08 12.19 -3.73
C CYS A 25 9.38 10.90 -4.19
N LEU A 26 9.71 10.35 -5.37
CA LEU A 26 9.03 9.16 -5.89
C LEU A 26 9.50 7.85 -5.27
N ARG A 27 10.81 7.71 -5.02
CA ARG A 27 11.40 6.42 -4.61
C ARG A 27 11.91 6.41 -3.17
N GLY A 28 11.72 5.28 -2.50
CA GLY A 28 12.17 5.00 -1.13
C GLY A 28 13.46 4.19 -1.07
N SER A 29 14.04 3.82 -2.21
CA SER A 29 15.28 3.04 -2.30
C SER A 29 16.22 3.58 -3.39
N ASN A 30 17.51 3.40 -3.17
CA ASN A 30 18.58 3.62 -4.15
C ASN A 30 19.24 2.30 -4.59
N GLU A 31 18.67 1.15 -4.20
CA GLU A 31 19.27 -0.17 -4.43
C GLU A 31 18.71 -0.84 -5.67
N GLY A 32 19.61 -1.22 -6.58
CA GLY A 32 19.23 -1.78 -7.88
C GLY A 32 18.74 -0.72 -8.87
N ASN A 33 18.22 -1.19 -10.00
CA ASN A 33 17.78 -0.33 -11.11
C ASN A 33 16.28 0.00 -11.05
N GLU A 34 15.45 -0.90 -10.53
CA GLU A 34 13.99 -0.76 -10.47
C GLU A 34 13.50 0.55 -9.81
N PRO A 35 14.09 1.05 -8.71
CA PRO A 35 13.69 2.35 -8.15
C PRO A 35 13.85 3.53 -9.12
N PHE A 36 14.86 3.48 -9.99
CA PHE A 36 15.12 4.55 -10.98
C PHE A 36 14.19 4.44 -12.18
N LEU A 37 13.86 3.21 -12.61
CA LEU A 37 12.84 2.96 -13.63
C LEU A 37 11.47 3.44 -13.15
N LEU A 38 11.11 3.16 -11.89
CA LEU A 38 9.91 3.69 -11.24
C LEU A 38 9.89 5.22 -11.26
N GLU A 39 10.97 5.87 -10.84
CA GLU A 39 11.04 7.33 -10.84
C GLU A 39 10.86 7.90 -12.25
N GLN A 40 11.48 7.29 -13.26
CA GLN A 40 11.35 7.70 -14.65
C GLN A 40 9.91 7.58 -15.17
N GLU A 41 9.23 6.46 -14.89
CA GLU A 41 7.88 6.18 -15.38
C GLU A 41 6.81 7.00 -14.67
N PHE A 42 6.96 7.22 -13.36
CA PHE A 42 5.98 7.97 -12.56
C PHE A 42 6.18 9.49 -12.62
N LYS A 43 7.31 9.96 -13.18
CA LYS A 43 7.60 11.39 -13.34
C LYS A 43 6.46 12.13 -14.06
N GLY A 44 6.01 13.23 -13.46
CA GLY A 44 4.92 14.06 -14.01
C GLY A 44 3.53 13.44 -13.94
N LYS A 45 3.36 12.25 -13.37
CA LYS A 45 2.04 11.64 -13.13
C LYS A 45 1.44 12.15 -11.82
N THR A 46 1.01 13.39 -11.85
CA THR A 46 0.55 14.16 -10.68
C THR A 46 -0.93 13.98 -10.34
N ASP A 47 -1.65 13.17 -11.10
CA ASP A 47 -3.04 12.79 -10.85
C ASP A 47 -3.16 11.27 -10.78
N TRP A 48 -3.26 10.72 -9.57
CA TRP A 48 -3.40 9.29 -9.37
C TRP A 48 -4.73 8.74 -9.91
N GLN A 49 -5.77 9.58 -10.05
CA GLN A 49 -7.09 9.15 -10.50
C GLN A 49 -7.13 8.85 -12.00
N ALA A 50 -6.21 9.43 -12.76
CA ALA A 50 -6.08 9.28 -14.21
C ALA A 50 -5.14 8.13 -14.62
N LEU A 51 -4.57 7.39 -13.66
CA LEU A 51 -3.65 6.29 -13.97
C LEU A 51 -4.39 5.10 -14.57
N ASP A 52 -3.86 4.61 -15.69
CA ASP A 52 -4.35 3.41 -16.35
C ASP A 52 -4.01 2.17 -15.51
N PRO A 53 -4.99 1.32 -15.15
CA PRO A 53 -4.75 0.04 -14.47
C PRO A 53 -3.70 -0.85 -15.14
N ALA A 54 -3.60 -0.86 -16.48
CA ALA A 54 -2.57 -1.65 -17.17
C ALA A 54 -1.16 -1.11 -16.91
N PHE A 55 -1.01 0.21 -16.83
CA PHE A 55 0.25 0.84 -16.40
C PHE A 55 0.58 0.49 -14.96
N LEU A 56 -0.40 0.60 -14.05
CA LEU A 56 -0.20 0.25 -12.63
C LEU A 56 0.24 -1.20 -12.46
N ASP A 57 -0.39 -2.13 -13.18
CA ASP A 57 -0.13 -3.56 -13.08
C ASP A 57 1.27 -3.94 -13.59
N GLY A 58 1.76 -3.25 -14.62
CA GLY A 58 3.06 -3.51 -15.24
C GLY A 58 4.23 -2.71 -14.65
N ALA A 59 4.02 -1.55 -14.05
CA ALA A 59 5.14 -0.68 -13.67
C ALA A 59 5.99 -1.24 -12.50
N PRO A 60 7.30 -0.96 -12.44
CA PRO A 60 8.11 -0.38 -13.51
C PRO A 60 8.51 -1.42 -14.56
N ASP A 61 8.70 -1.01 -15.83
CA ASP A 61 9.30 -1.80 -16.91
C ASP A 61 8.67 -3.20 -17.14
N GLY A 62 7.38 -3.35 -16.85
CA GLY A 62 6.65 -4.61 -16.98
C GLY A 62 6.82 -5.58 -15.80
N TYR A 63 7.59 -5.24 -14.77
CA TYR A 63 7.84 -6.11 -13.61
C TYR A 63 6.69 -6.20 -12.62
N GLY A 64 5.80 -5.20 -12.59
CA GLY A 64 4.70 -5.17 -11.64
C GLY A 64 5.16 -5.08 -10.17
N SER A 65 6.22 -4.31 -9.91
CA SER A 65 6.87 -4.21 -8.59
C SER A 65 6.86 -2.79 -8.00
N ALA A 66 6.17 -1.83 -8.61
CA ALA A 66 6.23 -0.42 -8.23
C ALA A 66 5.95 -0.15 -6.74
N LEU A 67 4.96 -0.83 -6.15
CA LEU A 67 4.61 -0.67 -4.73
C LEU A 67 5.77 -0.98 -3.77
N CYS A 68 6.78 -1.76 -4.17
CA CYS A 68 7.99 -2.02 -3.38
C CYS A 68 8.86 -0.78 -3.20
N PHE A 69 8.96 0.06 -4.23
CA PHE A 69 10.02 1.06 -4.32
C PHE A 69 9.56 2.48 -4.10
N PHE A 70 8.25 2.73 -4.00
CA PHE A 70 7.79 4.06 -3.63
C PHE A 70 8.34 4.51 -2.27
N SER A 71 8.66 5.80 -2.19
CA SER A 71 8.80 6.50 -0.90
C SER A 71 7.51 6.37 -0.08
N ASP A 72 7.52 6.75 1.18
CA ASP A 72 6.32 6.65 2.01
C ASP A 72 5.24 7.64 1.52
N GLU A 73 5.65 8.83 1.07
CA GLU A 73 4.79 9.85 0.49
C GLU A 73 4.23 9.46 -0.88
N ALA A 74 5.05 8.92 -1.78
CA ALA A 74 4.59 8.44 -3.08
C ALA A 74 3.71 7.21 -2.95
N PHE A 75 4.02 6.30 -2.02
CA PHE A 75 3.18 5.15 -1.72
C PHE A 75 1.80 5.63 -1.26
N ARG A 76 1.75 6.61 -0.34
CA ARG A 76 0.48 7.21 0.11
C ARG A 76 -0.31 7.84 -1.04
N PHE A 77 0.36 8.55 -1.95
CA PHE A 77 -0.27 9.23 -3.08
C PHE A 77 -0.83 8.24 -4.14
N TYR A 78 -0.08 7.21 -4.50
CA TYR A 78 -0.46 6.30 -5.59
C TYR A 78 -1.26 5.07 -5.14
N LEU A 79 -1.17 4.64 -3.88
CA LEU A 79 -1.92 3.51 -3.33
C LEU A 79 -3.41 3.50 -3.71
N PRO A 80 -4.20 4.60 -3.60
CA PRO A 80 -5.62 4.56 -3.93
C PRO A 80 -5.91 4.11 -5.37
N ALA A 81 -5.03 4.40 -6.33
CA ALA A 81 -5.18 3.93 -7.71
C ALA A 81 -5.07 2.40 -7.79
N TYR A 82 -4.09 1.82 -7.10
CA TYR A 82 -3.91 0.37 -6.99
C TYR A 82 -5.09 -0.32 -6.31
N LEU A 83 -5.58 0.24 -5.20
CA LEU A 83 -6.73 -0.35 -4.49
C LEU A 83 -7.98 -0.37 -5.36
N ILE A 84 -8.25 0.71 -6.09
CA ILE A 84 -9.41 0.79 -6.98
C ILE A 84 -9.26 -0.16 -8.17
N ALA A 85 -8.07 -0.24 -8.77
CA ALA A 85 -7.79 -1.16 -9.86
C ALA A 85 -7.95 -2.63 -9.43
N ASP A 86 -7.50 -2.98 -8.22
CA ASP A 86 -7.67 -4.31 -7.65
C ASP A 86 -9.14 -4.65 -7.35
N VAL A 87 -9.90 -3.71 -6.78
CA VAL A 87 -11.36 -3.88 -6.56
C VAL A 87 -12.12 -4.07 -7.89
N ASP A 88 -11.66 -3.43 -8.96
CA ASP A 88 -12.20 -3.61 -10.31
C ASP A 88 -11.73 -4.91 -10.99
N GLY A 89 -10.84 -5.70 -10.37
CA GLY A 89 -10.27 -6.93 -10.94
C GLY A 89 -9.35 -6.67 -12.13
N LYS A 90 -8.65 -5.52 -12.15
CA LYS A 90 -7.79 -5.08 -13.27
C LYS A 90 -6.29 -5.27 -13.04
N LEU A 91 -5.89 -5.83 -11.91
CA LEU A 91 -4.50 -6.17 -11.61
C LEU A 91 -4.31 -7.68 -11.71
N ASN A 92 -3.27 -8.13 -12.40
CA ASN A 92 -2.90 -9.54 -12.53
C ASN A 92 -1.57 -9.84 -11.84
N THR A 93 -0.64 -8.89 -11.88
CA THR A 93 0.73 -9.05 -11.36
C THR A 93 0.86 -8.42 -9.99
N HIS A 94 0.28 -7.23 -9.81
CA HIS A 94 0.30 -6.54 -8.52
C HIS A 94 -0.70 -7.13 -7.53
N ASN A 95 -0.26 -7.30 -6.28
CA ASN A 95 -1.11 -7.72 -5.17
C ASN A 95 -1.08 -6.69 -4.02
N PRO A 96 -1.96 -5.67 -4.03
CA PRO A 96 -1.97 -4.66 -2.97
C PRO A 96 -2.31 -5.24 -1.58
N VAL A 97 -3.04 -6.37 -1.51
CA VAL A 97 -3.29 -7.07 -0.24
C VAL A 97 -1.98 -7.53 0.40
N PHE A 98 -1.09 -8.15 -0.38
CA PHE A 98 0.24 -8.54 0.11
C PHE A 98 1.01 -7.34 0.66
N TYR A 99 1.04 -6.22 -0.06
CA TYR A 99 1.78 -5.04 0.37
C TYR A 99 1.27 -4.46 1.70
N LEU A 100 -0.04 -4.51 1.92
CA LEU A 100 -0.74 -4.00 3.11
C LEU A 100 -0.77 -4.97 4.30
N THR A 101 -0.40 -6.23 4.11
CA THR A 101 -0.47 -7.27 5.16
C THR A 101 0.90 -7.85 5.51
N HIS A 102 1.81 -7.98 4.54
CA HIS A 102 3.14 -8.53 4.75
C HIS A 102 3.91 -7.73 5.82
N GLY A 103 4.48 -8.44 6.80
CA GLY A 103 5.18 -7.87 7.95
C GLY A 103 4.28 -7.43 9.10
N LEU A 104 2.96 -7.39 8.93
CA LEU A 104 1.99 -7.08 10.00
C LEU A 104 1.36 -8.33 10.65
N THR A 105 1.82 -9.52 10.26
CA THR A 105 1.47 -10.80 10.88
C THR A 105 2.23 -11.01 12.20
N ASP A 106 1.84 -12.01 12.97
CA ASP A 106 2.54 -12.39 14.20
C ASP A 106 3.98 -12.86 13.91
N GLU A 107 4.19 -13.55 12.78
CA GLU A 107 5.52 -13.88 12.27
C GLU A 107 6.36 -12.62 12.02
N GLY A 108 5.77 -11.60 11.39
CA GLY A 108 6.45 -10.33 11.11
C GLY A 108 6.91 -9.57 12.35
N ARG A 109 6.30 -9.82 13.53
CA ARG A 109 6.75 -9.27 14.82
C ARG A 109 8.04 -9.91 15.34
N GLY A 110 8.34 -11.14 14.92
CA GLY A 110 9.55 -11.87 15.30
C GLY A 110 10.63 -11.86 14.20
N GLU A 111 10.23 -11.67 12.95
CA GLU A 111 11.14 -11.73 11.81
C GLU A 111 11.96 -10.43 11.66
N ARG A 112 13.28 -10.55 11.85
CA ARG A 112 14.22 -9.43 11.74
C ARG A 112 14.61 -9.16 10.29
N VAL A 113 14.56 -7.89 9.88
CA VAL A 113 14.98 -7.47 8.55
C VAL A 113 16.49 -7.35 8.51
N ASN A 114 17.17 -8.19 7.72
CA ASN A 114 18.62 -8.21 7.54
C ASN A 114 19.40 -7.75 8.80
N PRO A 115 19.53 -8.62 9.83
CA PRO A 115 20.06 -8.23 11.15
C PRO A 115 21.46 -7.59 11.09
N ARG A 116 22.26 -7.94 10.07
CA ARG A 116 23.60 -7.36 9.87
C ARG A 116 23.55 -5.87 9.54
N ARG A 117 22.45 -5.41 8.92
CA ARG A 117 22.28 -4.03 8.47
C ARG A 117 21.38 -3.22 9.38
N TYR A 118 20.29 -3.82 9.88
CA TYR A 118 19.25 -3.09 10.62
C TYR A 118 19.12 -3.53 12.09
N GLY A 119 20.02 -4.39 12.57
CA GLY A 119 20.04 -4.83 13.96
C GLY A 119 18.78 -5.62 14.33
N GLU A 120 18.10 -5.18 15.38
CA GLU A 120 16.91 -5.84 15.94
C GLU A 120 15.61 -5.46 15.23
N ARG A 121 15.66 -4.60 14.20
CA ARG A 121 14.47 -4.12 13.50
C ARG A 121 13.73 -5.27 12.83
N THR A 122 12.44 -5.37 13.12
CA THR A 122 11.55 -6.40 12.56
C THR A 122 10.80 -5.90 11.33
N TRP A 123 10.20 -6.80 10.56
CA TRP A 123 9.30 -6.40 9.47
C TRP A 123 8.10 -5.60 10.00
N PHE A 124 7.61 -5.93 11.20
CA PHE A 124 6.55 -5.18 11.86
C PHE A 124 6.96 -3.72 12.10
N ASP A 125 8.18 -3.48 12.57
CA ASP A 125 8.69 -2.11 12.78
C ASP A 125 8.81 -1.35 11.45
N VAL A 126 9.32 -2.00 10.41
CA VAL A 126 9.48 -1.40 9.07
C VAL A 126 8.12 -0.99 8.50
N LYS A 127 7.14 -1.89 8.56
CA LYS A 127 5.78 -1.63 8.05
C LYS A 127 5.04 -0.62 8.91
N GLY A 128 5.20 -0.68 10.23
CA GLY A 128 4.66 0.29 11.16
C GLY A 128 5.11 1.72 10.87
N HIS A 129 6.39 1.90 10.53
CA HIS A 129 6.94 3.18 10.07
C HIS A 129 6.38 3.59 8.70
N LYS A 130 6.45 2.71 7.69
CA LYS A 130 5.98 3.01 6.32
C LYS A 130 4.51 3.46 6.30
N PHE A 131 3.67 2.82 7.10
CA PHE A 131 2.24 3.12 7.15
C PHE A 131 1.89 4.24 8.14
N ALA A 132 2.88 4.81 8.83
CA ALA A 132 2.65 5.91 9.74
C ALA A 132 2.08 7.16 9.05
N VAL A 133 2.40 7.34 7.76
CA VAL A 133 1.97 8.47 6.92
C VAL A 133 0.45 8.56 6.70
N PHE A 134 -0.30 7.47 6.89
CA PHE A 134 -1.74 7.47 6.65
C PHE A 134 -2.51 8.12 7.78
N ASP A 135 -3.40 9.06 7.45
CA ASP A 135 -4.36 9.57 8.42
C ASP A 135 -5.48 8.56 8.71
N ARG A 136 -6.35 8.91 9.66
CA ARG A 136 -7.41 8.01 10.12
C ARG A 136 -8.40 7.63 9.02
N GLU A 137 -8.78 8.57 8.14
CA GLU A 137 -9.78 8.26 7.11
C GLU A 137 -9.17 7.38 6.01
N GLN A 138 -7.89 7.58 5.70
CA GLN A 138 -7.11 6.69 4.82
C GLN A 138 -6.98 5.28 5.40
N VAL A 139 -6.66 5.18 6.69
CA VAL A 139 -6.63 3.88 7.39
C VAL A 139 -7.99 3.19 7.34
N ARG A 140 -9.09 3.91 7.58
CA ARG A 140 -10.45 3.34 7.49
C ARG A 140 -10.76 2.84 6.08
N ALA A 141 -10.35 3.56 5.05
CA ALA A 141 -10.52 3.10 3.67
C ALA A 141 -9.69 1.84 3.37
N ILE A 142 -8.46 1.75 3.89
CA ILE A 142 -7.62 0.55 3.78
C ILE A 142 -8.26 -0.64 4.50
N VAL A 143 -8.82 -0.45 5.70
CA VAL A 143 -9.54 -1.51 6.42
C VAL A 143 -10.75 -2.00 5.62
N SER A 144 -11.60 -1.09 5.13
CA SER A 144 -12.75 -1.48 4.29
C SER A 144 -12.34 -2.26 3.03
N TYR A 145 -11.21 -1.88 2.41
CA TYR A 145 -10.63 -2.61 1.29
C TYR A 145 -10.17 -4.02 1.70
N LEU A 146 -9.43 -4.15 2.80
CA LEU A 146 -8.95 -5.44 3.28
C LEU A 146 -10.13 -6.36 3.67
N GLU A 147 -11.15 -5.83 4.33
CA GLU A 147 -12.38 -6.57 4.65
C GLU A 147 -13.14 -7.05 3.41
N LEU A 148 -13.19 -6.23 2.35
CA LEU A 148 -13.75 -6.65 1.06
C LEU A 148 -12.94 -7.82 0.47
N LYS A 149 -11.62 -7.70 0.43
CA LYS A 149 -10.73 -8.73 -0.14
C LYS A 149 -10.71 -10.00 0.69
N ARG A 150 -10.89 -9.92 2.01
CA ARG A 150 -10.98 -11.07 2.94
C ARG A 150 -12.04 -12.10 2.51
N GLU A 151 -13.15 -11.63 1.95
CA GLU A 151 -14.26 -12.47 1.50
C GLU A 151 -13.94 -13.20 0.20
N THR A 152 -13.06 -12.66 -0.65
CA THR A 152 -12.74 -13.18 -1.98
C THR A 152 -11.37 -13.88 -2.06
N GLU A 153 -10.43 -13.54 -1.17
CA GLU A 153 -9.04 -14.00 -1.19
C GLU A 153 -8.80 -15.06 -0.11
N GLU A 154 -9.22 -16.31 -0.34
CA GLU A 154 -9.10 -17.39 0.64
C GLU A 154 -7.65 -17.59 1.14
N PHE A 155 -6.67 -17.55 0.23
CA PHE A 155 -5.26 -17.73 0.57
C PHE A 155 -4.66 -16.58 1.40
N GLN A 156 -5.24 -15.39 1.35
CA GLN A 156 -4.74 -14.21 2.07
C GLN A 156 -5.56 -13.90 3.31
N ARG A 157 -6.66 -14.62 3.57
CA ARG A 157 -7.59 -14.35 4.67
C ARG A 157 -6.89 -14.27 6.03
N ASP A 158 -6.02 -15.23 6.34
CA ASP A 158 -5.32 -15.26 7.63
C ASP A 158 -4.35 -14.08 7.78
N ALA A 159 -3.65 -13.70 6.70
CA ALA A 159 -2.75 -12.54 6.69
C ALA A 159 -3.54 -11.23 6.83
N ILE A 160 -4.71 -11.13 6.19
CA ILE A 160 -5.63 -10.00 6.33
C ILE A 160 -6.12 -9.89 7.78
N ASP A 161 -6.64 -10.99 8.34
CA ASP A 161 -7.19 -11.01 9.71
C ASP A 161 -6.13 -10.59 10.73
N GLN A 162 -4.91 -11.12 10.60
CA GLN A 162 -3.79 -10.72 11.46
C GLN A 162 -3.41 -9.26 11.27
N ALA A 163 -3.22 -8.78 10.03
CA ALA A 163 -2.81 -7.39 9.80
C ALA A 163 -3.85 -6.38 10.32
N ILE A 164 -5.14 -6.69 10.14
CA ILE A 164 -6.26 -5.90 10.68
C ILE A 164 -6.17 -5.84 12.21
N ALA A 165 -6.12 -7.00 12.87
CA ALA A 165 -6.08 -7.08 14.32
C ALA A 165 -4.80 -6.44 14.92
N ASN A 166 -3.66 -6.67 14.29
CA ASN A 166 -2.35 -6.29 14.80
C ASN A 166 -2.00 -4.82 14.64
N TYR A 167 -2.54 -4.16 13.61
CA TYR A 167 -2.14 -2.79 13.25
C TYR A 167 -3.31 -1.92 12.82
N TRP A 168 -4.07 -2.34 11.80
CA TRP A 168 -5.01 -1.43 11.14
C TRP A 168 -6.21 -1.05 12.01
N SER A 169 -6.82 -1.97 12.75
CA SER A 169 -7.98 -1.66 13.62
C SER A 169 -7.62 -0.68 14.72
N GLY A 170 -6.45 -0.83 15.35
CA GLY A 170 -5.98 0.12 16.36
C GLY A 170 -5.79 1.53 15.79
N ARG A 171 -5.22 1.63 14.58
CA ARG A 171 -5.06 2.89 13.85
C ARG A 171 -6.40 3.51 13.41
N ALA A 172 -7.38 2.70 13.03
CA ALA A 172 -8.70 3.16 12.62
C ALA A 172 -9.52 3.73 13.79
N ALA A 173 -9.29 3.21 15.01
CA ALA A 173 -9.96 3.60 16.24
C ALA A 173 -9.27 4.77 16.96
N ALA A 174 -7.98 4.98 16.74
CA ALA A 174 -7.23 6.07 17.38
C ALA A 174 -7.81 7.44 17.00
N SER A 175 -7.94 8.32 18.00
CA SER A 175 -8.20 9.74 17.77
C SER A 175 -6.91 10.38 17.25
N ALA A 176 -7.01 11.34 16.33
CA ALA A 176 -5.87 12.22 16.05
C ALA A 176 -5.54 12.94 17.37
N GLY A 177 -4.40 12.59 17.97
CA GLY A 177 -3.87 13.26 19.15
C GLY A 177 -3.39 14.66 18.83
#